data_AF-W7Q837-F1
#
_entry.id   AF-W7Q837-F1
#
_cell.length_a   1.000
_cell.length_b   1.000
_cell.length_c   1.000
_cell.angle_alpha   90.00
_cell.angle_beta   90.00
_cell.angle_gamma   90.00
#
_symmetry.space_group_name_H-M   'P 1'
#
loop_
_entity.id
_entity.type
_entity.pdbx_description
1 polymer ?
#
loop_
_entity_poly.entity_id
_entity_poly.type
_entity_poly.pdbx_seq_one_letter_code
_entity_poly.pdbx_strand_id
1 'polypeptide(L)'
;MKKIAIVPYAGARKWLYKQVNNIEAFYDSLDISVVEAGDQVYGLLSIEEAAEVVGKGAQYFSLSCQPSSLLNSSYETFLNAQPKITSFDIRAQQQGVITSACQRAHQRTVASINRQLDKLRHYRIADLRLAFYALMTATGIGIFADAVTGVELFKNHLVYWFDKDKAWFEQHFTIYWLIEMLAGLIIFFTASIGLRHQAANWVPLRDVKRQDPDRAYAAIVLTLSTGYRFEQRDGKWIFIKQKQIDQNTFTRATEVELTGNLDEDLTKLEPLKIQWELILRILRSQASHIERKLSHAVLLGTQDCSIKNREGLVERIAPGTYPQIKNALNVLALYPEFRAIKFESYPVPIPPNDIEAYYNAYLKTARKWQHQYKLAEEDMLIDITGGKSVNSVGAALATLHNKMQFHYVDTNNLNDVLVYRMEFKQQKHFHE
;
A
#
# COMPACT_ATOMS: atom_id res chain seq x y z
N MET A 1 -62.83 -22.82 21.55
CA MET A 1 -62.57 -22.55 20.12
C MET A 1 -63.71 -21.75 19.59
N LYS A 2 -63.55 -20.42 19.63
CA LYS A 2 -64.56 -19.49 19.14
C LYS A 2 -64.37 -19.29 17.65
N LYS A 3 -65.47 -19.09 16.93
CA LYS A 3 -65.43 -18.68 15.52
C LYS A 3 -65.85 -17.24 15.41
N ILE A 4 -64.94 -16.39 14.96
CA ILE A 4 -65.21 -14.96 14.82
C ILE A 4 -65.03 -14.53 13.36
N ALA A 5 -65.83 -13.57 12.94
CA ALA A 5 -65.77 -13.04 11.58
C ALA A 5 -65.41 -11.56 11.56
N ILE A 6 -64.40 -11.19 10.78
CA ILE A 6 -63.94 -9.80 10.62
C ILE A 6 -64.16 -9.41 9.16
N VAL A 7 -65.32 -8.85 8.89
CA VAL A 7 -65.77 -8.50 7.53
C VAL A 7 -66.64 -7.26 7.63
N PRO A 8 -66.24 -6.09 7.14
CA PRO A 8 -67.04 -4.86 7.30
C PRO A 8 -68.27 -4.80 6.37
N TYR A 9 -68.33 -5.62 5.32
CA TYR A 9 -69.36 -5.51 4.27
C TYR A 9 -70.58 -6.41 4.52
N ALA A 10 -71.79 -5.82 4.49
CA ALA A 10 -73.03 -6.51 4.83
C ALA A 10 -73.37 -7.71 3.91
N GLY A 11 -73.09 -7.62 2.60
CA GLY A 11 -73.30 -8.72 1.66
C GLY A 11 -72.44 -9.93 1.96
N ALA A 12 -71.15 -9.70 2.21
CA ALA A 12 -70.18 -10.73 2.58
C ALA A 12 -70.46 -11.33 3.98
N ARG A 13 -70.89 -10.51 4.95
CA ARG A 13 -71.35 -10.99 6.28
C ARG A 13 -72.49 -11.98 6.17
N LYS A 14 -73.54 -11.62 5.41
CA LYS A 14 -74.73 -12.44 5.23
C LYS A 14 -74.41 -13.76 4.53
N TRP A 15 -73.44 -13.77 3.63
CA TRP A 15 -72.95 -14.99 2.99
C TRP A 15 -72.14 -15.86 3.96
N LEU A 16 -71.20 -15.27 4.70
CA LEU A 16 -70.35 -16.01 5.64
C LEU A 16 -71.17 -16.65 6.78
N TYR A 17 -72.18 -15.93 7.30
CA TYR A 17 -73.11 -16.45 8.31
C TYR A 17 -73.87 -17.70 7.83
N LYS A 18 -74.17 -17.80 6.52
CA LYS A 18 -74.87 -18.96 5.94
C LYS A 18 -73.97 -20.15 5.63
N GLN A 19 -72.67 -19.91 5.44
CA GLN A 19 -71.71 -20.95 5.02
C GLN A 19 -70.88 -21.51 6.17
N VAL A 20 -70.62 -20.71 7.20
CA VAL A 20 -69.83 -21.12 8.37
C VAL A 20 -70.75 -21.21 9.57
N ASN A 21 -71.01 -22.45 10.01
CA ASN A 21 -71.88 -22.70 11.15
C ASN A 21 -71.25 -22.17 12.46
N ASN A 22 -72.09 -21.54 13.28
CA ASN A 22 -71.81 -21.06 14.64
C ASN A 22 -70.71 -19.99 14.73
N ILE A 23 -70.78 -18.95 13.90
CA ILE A 23 -69.99 -17.74 14.12
C ILE A 23 -70.57 -17.02 15.36
N GLU A 24 -69.74 -16.83 16.38
CA GLU A 24 -70.13 -16.25 17.67
C GLU A 24 -70.25 -14.72 17.62
N ALA A 25 -69.41 -14.06 16.83
CA ALA A 25 -69.40 -12.60 16.72
C ALA A 25 -68.90 -12.12 15.35
N PHE A 26 -69.43 -10.98 14.91
CA PHE A 26 -68.98 -10.25 13.72
C PHE A 26 -68.39 -8.91 14.14
N TYR A 27 -67.21 -8.61 13.62
CA TYR A 27 -66.49 -7.35 13.84
C TYR A 27 -66.26 -6.63 12.52
N ASP A 28 -66.21 -5.30 12.57
CA ASP A 28 -65.93 -4.43 11.43
C ASP A 28 -64.43 -4.38 11.11
N SER A 29 -63.58 -4.45 12.14
CA SER A 29 -62.11 -4.39 12.07
C SER A 29 -61.46 -5.39 13.03
N LEU A 30 -60.19 -5.72 12.80
CA LEU A 30 -59.43 -6.60 13.70
C LEU A 30 -59.12 -5.88 15.01
N ASP A 31 -59.56 -6.46 16.12
CA ASP A 31 -59.03 -6.20 17.45
C ASP A 31 -58.34 -7.48 17.93
N ILE A 32 -57.03 -7.46 18.05
CA ILE A 32 -56.26 -8.66 18.41
C ILE A 32 -56.51 -9.10 19.86
N SER A 33 -57.04 -8.21 20.71
CA SER A 33 -57.31 -8.53 22.12
C SER A 33 -58.44 -9.52 22.31
N VAL A 34 -59.34 -9.64 21.32
CA VAL A 34 -60.47 -10.59 21.34
C VAL A 34 -60.13 -11.95 20.72
N VAL A 35 -58.90 -12.13 20.24
CA VAL A 35 -58.43 -13.37 19.59
C VAL A 35 -57.58 -14.19 20.55
N GLU A 36 -58.03 -15.40 20.86
CA GLU A 36 -57.29 -16.34 21.72
C GLU A 36 -56.67 -17.49 20.91
N ALA A 37 -55.68 -18.16 21.48
CA ALA A 37 -55.01 -19.29 20.84
C ALA A 37 -56.02 -20.43 20.58
N GLY A 38 -55.99 -20.97 19.36
CA GLY A 38 -56.91 -22.03 18.92
C GLY A 38 -58.27 -21.53 18.38
N ASP A 39 -58.54 -20.22 18.37
CA ASP A 39 -59.73 -19.66 17.72
C ASP A 39 -59.65 -19.72 16.19
N GLN A 40 -60.80 -19.63 15.53
CA GLN A 40 -60.90 -19.57 14.06
C GLN A 40 -61.43 -18.21 13.63
N VAL A 41 -60.61 -17.48 12.89
CA VAL A 41 -60.90 -16.13 12.41
C VAL A 41 -61.16 -16.17 10.91
N TYR A 42 -62.35 -15.72 10.49
CA TYR A 42 -62.77 -15.68 9.09
C TYR A 42 -62.90 -14.23 8.64
N GLY A 43 -62.25 -13.82 7.55
CA GLY A 43 -62.37 -12.41 7.20
C GLY A 43 -61.58 -11.89 6.01
N LEU A 44 -61.57 -10.57 5.92
CA LEU A 44 -60.83 -9.78 4.95
C LEU A 44 -59.75 -8.99 5.69
N LEU A 45 -58.70 -9.70 6.11
CA LEU A 45 -57.53 -9.11 6.75
C LEU A 45 -56.39 -8.95 5.74
N SER A 46 -55.57 -7.91 5.93
CA SER A 46 -54.28 -7.78 5.27
C SER A 46 -53.33 -8.91 5.69
N ILE A 47 -52.25 -9.10 4.94
CA ILE A 47 -51.26 -10.16 5.24
C ILE A 47 -50.62 -9.95 6.62
N GLU A 48 -50.42 -8.69 7.02
CA GLU A 48 -49.82 -8.32 8.30
C GLU A 48 -50.77 -8.65 9.46
N GLU A 49 -52.03 -8.27 9.36
CA GLU A 49 -53.07 -8.60 10.34
C GLU A 49 -53.32 -10.11 10.44
N ALA A 50 -53.29 -10.82 9.32
CA ALA A 50 -53.37 -12.28 9.28
C ALA A 50 -52.17 -12.93 10.00
N ALA A 51 -50.97 -12.36 9.85
CA ALA A 51 -49.77 -12.84 10.55
C ALA A 51 -49.87 -12.64 12.06
N GLU A 52 -50.48 -11.54 12.53
CA GLU A 52 -50.71 -11.32 13.96
C GLU A 52 -51.69 -12.34 14.56
N VAL A 53 -52.78 -12.65 13.85
CA VAL A 53 -53.75 -13.69 14.25
C VAL A 53 -53.07 -15.06 14.35
N VAL A 54 -52.28 -15.44 13.33
CA VAL A 54 -51.53 -16.70 13.34
C VAL A 54 -50.44 -16.69 14.42
N GLY A 55 -49.80 -15.54 14.66
CA GLY A 55 -48.81 -15.35 15.72
C GLY A 55 -49.36 -15.54 17.14
N LYS A 56 -50.66 -15.28 17.35
CA LYS A 56 -51.39 -15.60 18.59
C LYS A 56 -51.72 -17.10 18.73
N GLY A 57 -51.48 -17.90 17.69
CA GLY A 57 -51.82 -19.33 17.65
C GLY A 57 -53.27 -19.61 17.24
N ALA A 58 -53.98 -18.63 16.66
CA ALA A 58 -55.30 -18.82 16.06
C ALA A 58 -55.19 -19.20 14.57
N GLN A 59 -56.24 -19.80 14.00
CA GLN A 59 -56.30 -20.15 12.58
C GLN A 59 -57.01 -19.05 11.79
N TYR A 60 -56.39 -18.58 10.70
CA TYR A 60 -56.99 -17.57 9.84
C TYR A 60 -57.47 -18.16 8.50
N PHE A 61 -58.70 -17.80 8.13
CA PHE A 61 -59.36 -18.17 6.89
C PHE A 61 -59.73 -16.91 6.11
N SER A 62 -59.08 -16.71 4.97
CA SER A 62 -59.30 -15.55 4.11
C SER A 62 -60.53 -15.73 3.23
N LEU A 63 -61.41 -14.73 3.21
CA LEU A 63 -62.54 -14.63 2.30
C LEU A 63 -62.11 -13.93 1.01
N SER A 64 -62.50 -14.44 -0.15
CA SER A 64 -62.23 -13.79 -1.45
C SER A 64 -63.33 -14.05 -2.46
N CYS A 65 -63.47 -13.19 -3.47
CA CYS A 65 -64.36 -13.39 -4.62
C CYS A 65 -63.70 -12.86 -5.90
N GLN A 66 -64.25 -13.20 -7.06
CA GLN A 66 -63.76 -12.74 -8.37
C GLN A 66 -64.88 -12.06 -9.16
N PRO A 67 -64.71 -10.79 -9.58
CA PRO A 67 -63.60 -9.87 -9.27
C PRO A 67 -63.63 -9.37 -7.81
N SER A 68 -62.46 -9.07 -7.24
CA SER A 68 -62.30 -8.63 -5.84
C SER A 68 -63.02 -7.32 -5.50
N SER A 69 -63.32 -6.49 -6.50
CA SER A 69 -64.09 -5.25 -6.33
C SER A 69 -65.53 -5.48 -5.87
N LEU A 70 -66.05 -6.72 -5.99
CA LEU A 70 -67.41 -7.06 -5.57
C LEU A 70 -67.53 -7.48 -4.11
N LEU A 71 -66.44 -7.46 -3.34
CA LEU A 71 -66.44 -7.78 -1.89
C LEU A 71 -67.36 -6.85 -1.07
N ASN A 72 -67.57 -5.62 -1.53
CA ASN A 72 -68.43 -4.62 -0.89
C ASN A 72 -69.87 -4.57 -1.46
N SER A 73 -70.22 -5.47 -2.40
CA SER A 73 -71.51 -5.45 -3.09
C SER A 73 -72.66 -6.04 -2.27
N SER A 74 -73.89 -5.90 -2.76
CA SER A 74 -75.08 -6.52 -2.13
C SER A 74 -74.97 -8.05 -2.12
N TYR A 75 -75.67 -8.71 -1.20
CA TYR A 75 -75.60 -10.18 -1.03
C TYR A 75 -75.84 -10.97 -2.33
N GLU A 76 -76.81 -10.56 -3.16
CA GLU A 76 -77.13 -11.26 -4.42
C GLU A 76 -76.00 -11.11 -5.45
N THR A 77 -75.42 -9.91 -5.54
CA THR A 77 -74.29 -9.62 -6.41
C THR A 77 -73.04 -10.36 -5.95
N PHE A 78 -72.80 -10.40 -4.63
CA PHE A 78 -71.70 -11.11 -4.02
C PHE A 78 -71.81 -12.63 -4.22
N LEU A 79 -73.02 -13.20 -4.13
CA LEU A 79 -73.25 -14.62 -4.37
C LEU A 79 -72.89 -15.04 -5.81
N ASN A 80 -73.19 -14.19 -6.79
CA ASN A 80 -72.85 -14.42 -8.19
C ASN A 80 -71.34 -14.28 -8.47
N ALA A 81 -70.59 -13.60 -7.60
CA ALA A 81 -69.14 -13.42 -7.70
C ALA A 81 -68.31 -14.64 -7.21
N GLN A 82 -68.96 -15.79 -7.02
CA GLN A 82 -68.37 -17.07 -6.59
C GLN A 82 -67.41 -16.95 -5.40
N PRO A 83 -67.89 -16.50 -4.24
CA PRO A 83 -67.07 -16.31 -3.04
C PRO A 83 -66.48 -17.63 -2.53
N LYS A 84 -65.24 -17.56 -2.03
CA LYS A 84 -64.45 -18.70 -1.54
C LYS A 84 -63.76 -18.36 -0.22
N ILE A 85 -63.60 -19.37 0.62
CA ILE A 85 -62.82 -19.30 1.86
C ILE A 85 -61.58 -20.18 1.69
N THR A 86 -60.40 -19.62 1.97
CA THR A 86 -59.12 -20.32 1.88
C THR A 86 -58.35 -20.21 3.18
N SER A 87 -57.82 -21.33 3.68
CA SER A 87 -56.94 -21.33 4.85
C SER A 87 -55.63 -20.60 4.54
N PHE A 88 -55.19 -19.76 5.47
CA PHE A 88 -53.97 -18.99 5.34
C PHE A 88 -52.92 -19.48 6.34
N ASP A 89 -51.97 -20.29 5.88
CA ASP A 89 -50.91 -20.86 6.70
C ASP A 89 -49.61 -20.06 6.53
N ILE A 90 -49.19 -19.32 7.56
CA ILE A 90 -47.83 -18.78 7.65
C ILE A 90 -46.96 -19.78 8.41
N ARG A 91 -46.06 -20.47 7.70
CA ARG A 91 -45.03 -21.29 8.33
C ARG A 91 -43.99 -20.37 8.96
N ALA A 92 -44.06 -20.18 10.28
CA ALA A 92 -43.00 -19.53 11.03
C ALA A 92 -41.68 -20.32 10.84
N GLN A 93 -40.67 -19.71 10.21
CA GLN A 93 -39.32 -20.26 10.14
C GLN A 93 -38.70 -20.25 11.55
N GLN A 94 -38.94 -21.30 12.34
CA GLN A 94 -38.20 -21.54 13.57
C GLN A 94 -36.82 -22.12 13.21
N GLN A 95 -35.81 -21.27 13.04
CA GLN A 95 -34.41 -21.70 13.12
C GLN A 95 -34.01 -21.84 14.60
N GLY A 96 -33.74 -23.07 15.03
CA GLY A 96 -33.37 -23.38 16.41
C GLY A 96 -32.10 -22.67 16.87
N VAL A 97 -32.11 -22.21 18.12
CA VAL A 97 -31.01 -21.51 18.83
C VAL A 97 -29.70 -22.33 18.84
N ILE A 98 -29.79 -23.67 18.78
CA ILE A 98 -28.64 -24.58 18.82
C ILE A 98 -27.83 -24.51 17.50
N THR A 99 -28.48 -24.38 16.35
CA THR A 99 -27.83 -24.23 15.05
C THR A 99 -27.11 -22.89 14.88
N SER A 100 -27.68 -21.81 15.41
CA SER A 100 -27.06 -20.48 15.35
C SER A 100 -25.87 -20.34 16.29
N ALA A 101 -25.89 -20.99 17.46
CA ALA A 101 -24.74 -21.04 18.36
C ALA A 101 -23.57 -21.84 17.75
N CYS A 102 -23.86 -23.01 17.14
CA CYS A 102 -22.86 -23.84 16.48
C CYS A 102 -22.30 -23.16 15.21
N GLN A 103 -23.15 -22.49 14.42
CA GLN A 103 -22.71 -21.68 13.28
C GLN A 103 -21.89 -20.47 13.71
N ARG A 104 -22.24 -19.77 14.79
CA ARG A 104 -21.42 -18.67 15.33
C ARG A 104 -20.09 -19.16 15.88
N ALA A 105 -20.05 -20.32 16.52
CA ALA A 105 -18.80 -20.94 16.98
C ALA A 105 -17.92 -21.32 15.79
N HIS A 106 -18.48 -22.00 14.77
CA HIS A 106 -17.79 -22.34 13.54
C HIS A 106 -17.29 -21.10 12.79
N GLN A 107 -18.11 -20.05 12.68
CA GLN A 107 -17.72 -18.79 12.03
C GLN A 107 -16.64 -18.06 12.82
N ARG A 108 -16.66 -18.09 14.16
CA ARG A 108 -15.59 -17.52 15.00
C ARG A 108 -14.28 -18.29 14.85
N THR A 109 -14.34 -19.62 14.82
CA THR A 109 -13.15 -20.46 14.62
C THR A 109 -12.56 -20.25 13.23
N VAL A 110 -13.39 -20.26 12.18
CA VAL A 110 -12.95 -19.96 10.81
C VAL A 110 -12.44 -18.54 10.67
N ALA A 111 -13.08 -17.54 11.28
CA ALA A 111 -12.59 -16.17 11.28
C ALA A 111 -11.28 -16.00 12.07
N SER A 112 -11.08 -16.75 13.15
CA SER A 112 -9.83 -16.77 13.91
C SER A 112 -8.69 -17.41 13.11
N ILE A 113 -8.97 -18.56 12.48
CA ILE A 113 -8.03 -19.25 11.59
C ILE A 113 -7.70 -18.36 10.39
N ASN A 114 -8.69 -17.75 9.74
CA ASN A 114 -8.46 -16.83 8.64
C ASN A 114 -7.69 -15.57 9.07
N ARG A 115 -7.94 -15.02 10.26
CA ARG A 115 -7.12 -13.92 10.80
C ARG A 115 -5.68 -14.35 11.09
N GLN A 116 -5.46 -15.59 11.55
CA GLN A 116 -4.11 -16.12 11.74
C GLN A 116 -3.43 -16.42 10.39
N LEU A 117 -4.17 -16.94 9.40
CA LEU A 117 -3.68 -17.17 8.04
C LEU A 117 -3.41 -15.86 7.29
N ASP A 118 -4.22 -14.82 7.48
CA ASP A 118 -3.97 -13.49 6.93
C ASP A 118 -2.77 -12.82 7.60
N LYS A 119 -2.53 -13.06 8.90
CA LYS A 119 -1.25 -12.68 9.55
C LYS A 119 -0.08 -13.46 8.95
N LEU A 120 -0.26 -14.74 8.63
CA LEU A 120 0.77 -15.57 8.01
C LEU A 120 1.05 -15.22 6.54
N ARG A 121 0.05 -14.69 5.81
CA ARG A 121 0.18 -14.17 4.43
C ARG A 121 1.14 -13.00 4.29
N HIS A 122 1.44 -12.29 5.38
CA HIS A 122 2.40 -11.19 5.37
C HIS A 122 3.86 -11.66 5.47
N TYR A 123 4.11 -12.91 5.88
CA TYR A 123 5.46 -13.46 5.88
C TYR A 123 5.81 -13.96 4.49
N ARG A 124 6.94 -13.47 3.97
CA ARG A 124 7.50 -13.99 2.72
C ARG A 124 7.93 -15.44 3.00
N ILE A 125 7.81 -16.32 2.00
CA ILE A 125 8.35 -17.69 2.09
C ILE A 125 9.84 -17.65 2.47
N ALA A 126 10.56 -16.59 2.07
CA ALA A 126 11.93 -16.32 2.49
C ALA A 126 12.10 -16.14 4.01
N ASP A 127 11.16 -15.47 4.69
CA ASP A 127 11.19 -15.24 6.14
C ASP A 127 11.04 -16.57 6.89
N LEU A 128 10.13 -17.43 6.43
CA LEU A 128 9.91 -18.76 7.00
C LEU A 128 11.12 -19.68 6.80
N ARG A 129 11.75 -19.63 5.61
CA ARG A 129 12.98 -20.39 5.34
C ARG A 129 14.13 -19.90 6.22
N LEU A 130 14.29 -18.59 6.37
CA LEU A 130 15.32 -18.01 7.24
C LEU A 130 15.13 -18.44 8.70
N ALA A 131 13.90 -18.35 9.21
CA ALA A 131 13.56 -18.78 10.55
C ALA A 131 13.80 -20.29 10.77
N PHE A 132 13.44 -21.12 9.78
CA PHE A 132 13.71 -22.56 9.81
C PHE A 132 15.20 -22.88 9.90
N TYR A 133 16.02 -22.30 9.02
CA TYR A 133 17.47 -22.55 9.06
C TYR A 133 18.14 -21.98 10.32
N ALA A 134 17.64 -20.86 10.84
CA ALA A 134 18.13 -20.32 12.12
C ALA A 134 17.80 -21.26 13.29
N LEU A 135 16.57 -21.79 13.33
CA LEU A 135 16.16 -22.76 14.33
C LEU A 135 17.00 -24.04 14.24
N MET A 136 17.15 -24.61 13.04
CA MET A 136 17.96 -25.82 12.83
C MET A 136 19.44 -25.60 13.20
N THR A 137 19.98 -24.40 12.95
CA THR A 137 21.35 -24.04 13.38
C THR A 137 21.46 -24.07 14.90
N ALA A 138 20.50 -23.44 15.61
CA ALA A 138 20.45 -23.45 17.07
C ALA A 138 20.26 -24.86 17.64
N THR A 139 19.39 -25.67 17.02
CA THR A 139 19.18 -27.08 17.39
C THR A 139 20.45 -27.91 17.20
N GLY A 140 21.16 -27.75 16.08
CA GLY A 140 22.44 -28.42 15.83
C GLY A 140 23.51 -28.09 16.88
N ILE A 141 23.63 -26.80 17.24
CA ILE A 141 24.51 -26.36 18.35
C ILE A 141 24.06 -26.98 19.68
N GLY A 142 22.76 -26.98 19.97
CA GLY A 142 22.21 -27.54 21.19
C GLY A 142 22.52 -29.04 21.35
N ILE A 143 22.32 -29.84 20.29
CA ILE A 143 22.63 -31.27 20.27
C ILE A 143 24.14 -31.49 20.41
N PHE A 144 24.96 -30.71 19.70
CA PHE A 144 26.41 -30.84 19.80
C PHE A 144 26.94 -30.48 21.20
N ALA A 145 26.43 -29.39 21.79
CA ALA A 145 26.82 -28.95 23.13
C ALA A 145 26.36 -29.96 24.20
N ASP A 146 25.16 -30.53 24.07
CA ASP A 146 24.66 -31.59 24.96
C ASP A 146 25.58 -32.82 24.94
N ALA A 147 25.97 -33.27 23.74
CA ALA A 147 26.94 -34.36 23.59
C ALA A 147 28.29 -34.03 24.25
N VAL A 148 28.86 -32.85 23.98
CA VAL A 148 30.17 -32.45 24.53
C VAL A 148 30.15 -32.32 26.06
N THR A 149 29.03 -31.85 26.63
CA THR A 149 28.89 -31.64 28.07
C THR A 149 28.40 -32.87 28.83
N GLY A 150 27.83 -33.86 28.12
CA GLY A 150 27.31 -35.10 28.72
C GLY A 150 26.01 -34.90 29.50
N VAL A 151 25.22 -33.87 29.18
CA VAL A 151 24.00 -33.49 29.92
C VAL A 151 22.78 -34.35 29.53
N GLU A 152 22.89 -35.15 28.45
CA GLU A 152 21.91 -36.14 27.97
C GLU A 152 20.48 -35.60 27.73
N LEU A 153 20.31 -34.31 27.42
CA LEU A 153 19.03 -33.67 27.13
C LEU A 153 18.27 -34.33 25.96
N PHE A 154 18.97 -34.83 24.92
CA PHE A 154 18.31 -35.40 23.74
C PHE A 154 18.20 -36.94 23.72
N LYS A 155 18.61 -37.61 24.80
CA LYS A 155 18.60 -39.09 24.93
C LYS A 155 17.26 -39.73 24.58
N ASN A 156 16.15 -39.15 25.04
CA ASN A 156 14.81 -39.69 24.76
C ASN A 156 14.36 -39.49 23.30
N HIS A 157 14.88 -38.49 22.60
CA HIS A 157 14.50 -38.20 21.22
C HIS A 157 15.17 -39.17 20.24
N LEU A 158 16.45 -39.50 20.50
CA LEU A 158 17.20 -40.45 19.68
C LEU A 158 16.70 -41.90 19.86
N VAL A 159 16.28 -42.27 21.08
CA VAL A 159 15.55 -43.52 21.36
C VAL A 159 14.34 -43.68 20.43
N TYR A 160 13.58 -42.61 20.24
CA TYR A 160 12.42 -42.59 19.36
C TYR A 160 12.79 -42.60 17.87
N TRP A 161 13.88 -41.93 17.48
CA TRP A 161 14.31 -41.86 16.07
C TRP A 161 14.94 -43.15 15.55
N PHE A 162 15.62 -43.90 16.41
CA PHE A 162 16.35 -45.11 16.03
C PHE A 162 15.63 -46.42 16.40
N ASP A 163 14.46 -46.33 17.04
CA ASP A 163 13.67 -47.47 17.50
C ASP A 163 14.52 -48.46 18.33
N LYS A 164 15.29 -47.91 19.27
CA LYS A 164 16.16 -48.66 20.19
C LYS A 164 15.77 -48.36 21.62
N ASP A 165 15.84 -49.37 22.48
CA ASP A 165 15.51 -49.23 23.90
C ASP A 165 16.63 -48.53 24.69
N LYS A 166 16.29 -48.04 25.89
CA LYS A 166 17.25 -47.34 26.75
C LYS A 166 18.43 -48.24 27.15
N ALA A 167 18.17 -49.55 27.32
CA ALA A 167 19.20 -50.53 27.69
C ALA A 167 20.28 -50.67 26.61
N TRP A 168 19.89 -50.63 25.33
CA TRP A 168 20.84 -50.66 24.22
C TRP A 168 21.78 -49.44 24.23
N PHE A 169 21.25 -48.25 24.52
CA PHE A 169 22.06 -47.02 24.58
C PHE A 169 22.99 -46.98 25.79
N GLU A 170 22.57 -47.52 26.94
CA GLU A 170 23.44 -47.64 28.12
C GLU A 170 24.60 -48.62 27.87
N GLN A 171 24.36 -49.71 27.13
CA GLN A 171 25.40 -50.67 26.74
C GLN A 171 26.36 -50.13 25.67
N HIS A 172 25.91 -49.20 24.84
CA HIS A 172 26.66 -48.65 23.70
C HIS A 172 26.85 -47.13 23.82
N PHE A 173 27.05 -46.64 25.04
CA PHE A 173 27.12 -45.20 25.34
C PHE A 173 28.11 -44.42 24.47
N THR A 174 29.28 -44.98 24.18
CA THR A 174 30.28 -44.35 23.30
C THR A 174 29.77 -44.19 21.85
N ILE A 175 29.03 -45.18 21.34
CA ILE A 175 28.45 -45.14 19.99
C ILE A 175 27.33 -44.10 19.95
N TYR A 176 26.47 -44.09 20.96
CA TYR A 176 25.43 -43.08 21.15
C TYR A 176 25.99 -41.66 21.13
N TRP A 177 27.00 -41.42 21.96
CA TRP A 177 27.66 -40.12 22.10
C TRP A 177 28.26 -39.63 20.78
N LEU A 178 28.89 -40.53 20.02
CA LEU A 178 29.43 -40.22 18.69
C LEU A 178 28.32 -39.88 17.68
N ILE A 179 27.20 -40.62 17.68
CA ILE A 179 26.05 -40.37 16.81
C ILE A 179 25.47 -38.99 17.11
N GLU A 180 25.26 -38.65 18.38
CA GLU A 180 24.69 -37.38 18.79
C GLU A 180 25.60 -36.20 18.40
N MET A 181 26.90 -36.31 18.69
CA MET A 181 27.89 -35.30 18.32
C MET A 181 27.95 -35.08 16.80
N LEU A 182 27.99 -36.15 16.00
CA LEU A 182 28.02 -36.05 14.54
C LEU A 182 26.72 -35.51 13.98
N ALA A 183 25.57 -35.92 14.51
CA ALA A 183 24.27 -35.41 14.10
C ALA A 183 24.13 -33.91 14.36
N GLY A 184 24.51 -33.44 15.56
CA GLY A 184 24.50 -32.02 15.90
C GLY A 184 25.40 -31.20 14.98
N LEU A 185 26.60 -31.71 14.69
CA LEU A 185 27.57 -31.05 13.79
C LEU A 185 27.08 -30.99 12.34
N ILE A 186 26.54 -32.09 11.80
CA ILE A 186 25.98 -32.15 10.45
C ILE A 186 24.78 -31.20 10.33
N ILE A 187 23.86 -31.21 11.30
CA ILE A 187 22.71 -30.29 11.33
C ILE A 187 23.20 -28.84 11.37
N PHE A 188 24.16 -28.51 12.23
CA PHE A 188 24.71 -27.17 12.34
C PHE A 188 25.33 -26.68 11.03
N PHE A 189 26.21 -27.46 10.40
CA PHE A 189 26.86 -27.04 9.14
C PHE A 189 25.86 -26.89 8.00
N THR A 190 24.97 -27.88 7.83
CA THR A 190 23.97 -27.87 6.75
C THR A 190 22.99 -26.70 6.93
N ALA A 191 22.53 -26.48 8.16
CA ALA A 191 21.63 -25.37 8.47
C ALA A 191 22.31 -24.00 8.38
N SER A 192 23.58 -23.88 8.77
CA SER A 192 24.35 -22.63 8.65
C SER A 192 24.60 -22.24 7.19
N ILE A 193 24.91 -23.21 6.33
CA ILE A 193 25.04 -22.98 4.88
C ILE A 193 23.68 -22.54 4.30
N GLY A 194 22.61 -23.25 4.65
CA GLY A 194 21.24 -22.89 4.26
C GLY A 194 20.85 -21.49 4.74
N LEU A 195 21.16 -21.13 5.98
CA LEU A 195 20.90 -19.83 6.57
C LEU A 195 21.64 -18.72 5.82
N ARG A 196 22.93 -18.92 5.53
CA ARG A 196 23.73 -17.96 4.75
C ARG A 196 23.16 -17.75 3.35
N HIS A 197 22.73 -18.83 2.70
CA HIS A 197 22.12 -18.75 1.37
C HIS A 197 20.78 -18.02 1.40
N GLN A 198 19.93 -18.28 2.38
CA GLN A 198 18.65 -17.57 2.51
C GLN A 198 18.84 -16.11 2.94
N ALA A 199 19.77 -15.82 3.86
CA ALA A 199 20.06 -14.45 4.30
C ALA A 199 20.57 -13.57 3.15
N ALA A 200 21.40 -14.12 2.26
CA ALA A 200 21.85 -13.42 1.06
C ALA A 200 20.71 -13.07 0.09
N ASN A 201 19.62 -13.84 0.12
CA ASN A 201 18.42 -13.64 -0.70
C ASN A 201 17.28 -12.93 0.05
N TRP A 202 17.41 -12.70 1.35
CA TRP A 202 16.34 -12.21 2.22
C TRP A 202 16.12 -10.71 2.07
N VAL A 203 17.21 -9.94 2.08
CA VAL A 203 17.20 -8.52 1.72
C VAL A 203 17.83 -8.41 0.34
N PRO A 204 17.15 -7.84 -0.66
CA PRO A 204 17.80 -7.50 -1.92
C PRO A 204 18.86 -6.43 -1.61
N LEU A 205 20.07 -6.88 -1.31
CA LEU A 205 21.23 -6.00 -1.17
C LEU A 205 21.45 -5.41 -2.56
N ARG A 206 21.16 -4.12 -2.71
CA ARG A 206 21.53 -3.40 -3.92
C ARG A 206 22.95 -2.90 -3.76
N ASP A 207 23.76 -3.17 -4.77
CA ASP A 207 25.12 -2.70 -4.83
C ASP A 207 25.12 -1.36 -5.57
N VAL A 208 25.93 -0.43 -5.08
CA VAL A 208 26.17 0.85 -5.75
C VAL A 208 27.33 0.61 -6.70
N LYS A 209 27.03 0.28 -7.96
CA LYS A 209 28.10 0.12 -8.96
C LYS A 209 28.35 1.43 -9.67
N ARG A 210 29.63 1.80 -9.74
CA ARG A 210 30.09 2.86 -10.66
C ARG A 210 29.85 2.37 -12.09
N GLN A 211 29.17 3.18 -12.89
CA GLN A 211 29.02 2.93 -14.32
C GLN A 211 30.01 3.75 -15.13
N ASP A 212 30.11 3.38 -16.40
CA ASP A 212 30.77 4.20 -17.40
C ASP A 212 30.09 5.57 -17.46
N PRO A 213 30.84 6.68 -17.24
CA PRO A 213 30.28 8.03 -17.34
C PRO A 213 29.78 8.37 -18.76
N ASP A 214 30.22 7.66 -19.80
CA ASP A 214 29.90 7.94 -21.20
C ASP A 214 28.53 7.36 -21.66
N ARG A 215 27.59 7.13 -20.73
CA ARG A 215 26.23 6.76 -21.11
C ARG A 215 25.39 8.00 -21.44
N ALA A 216 24.70 7.97 -22.57
CA ALA A 216 23.66 8.94 -22.90
C ALA A 216 22.34 8.64 -22.17
N TYR A 217 21.69 9.67 -21.64
CA TYR A 217 20.35 9.59 -21.03
C TYR A 217 19.34 10.41 -21.83
N ALA A 218 18.09 9.94 -21.84
CA ALA A 218 17.00 10.61 -22.55
C ALA A 218 16.34 11.71 -21.70
N ALA A 219 16.41 11.58 -20.37
CA ALA A 219 15.86 12.57 -19.46
C ALA A 219 16.71 12.73 -18.19
N ILE A 220 16.69 13.93 -17.61
CA ILE A 220 17.42 14.25 -16.38
C ILE A 220 16.60 15.04 -15.36
N VAL A 221 16.73 14.66 -14.09
CA VAL A 221 16.14 15.36 -12.94
C VAL A 221 17.24 16.15 -12.23
N LEU A 222 17.06 17.47 -12.10
CA LEU A 222 18.04 18.39 -11.51
C LEU A 222 17.46 19.09 -10.29
N THR A 223 18.20 19.19 -9.20
CA THR A 223 17.77 19.93 -7.99
C THR A 223 18.51 21.25 -7.88
N LEU A 224 17.82 22.38 -7.75
CA LEU A 224 18.45 23.69 -7.57
C LEU A 224 18.92 23.92 -6.13
N SER A 225 20.16 24.40 -5.97
CA SER A 225 20.76 24.76 -4.69
C SER A 225 20.59 26.24 -4.35
N THR A 226 20.62 26.54 -3.06
CA THR A 226 20.57 27.92 -2.53
C THR A 226 21.91 28.65 -2.73
N GLY A 227 21.92 29.97 -2.57
CA GLY A 227 23.15 30.79 -2.58
C GLY A 227 23.40 31.52 -3.90
N TYR A 228 22.48 31.40 -4.86
CA TYR A 228 22.46 32.21 -6.06
C TYR A 228 21.03 32.49 -6.53
N ARG A 229 20.89 33.47 -7.41
CA ARG A 229 19.64 33.80 -8.10
C ARG A 229 19.91 34.37 -9.48
N PHE A 230 18.86 34.46 -10.28
CA PHE A 230 18.90 35.08 -11.61
C PHE A 230 17.97 36.29 -11.64
N GLU A 231 18.48 37.38 -12.19
CA GLU A 231 17.71 38.59 -12.44
C GLU A 231 17.85 39.00 -13.90
N GLN A 232 16.79 39.53 -14.48
CA GLN A 232 16.86 40.17 -15.78
C GLN A 232 16.95 41.68 -15.58
N ARG A 233 18.01 42.30 -16.10
CA ARG A 233 18.25 43.75 -16.03
C ARG A 233 18.60 44.24 -17.43
N ASP A 234 17.90 45.26 -17.91
CA ASP A 234 18.13 45.87 -19.24
C ASP A 234 18.18 44.83 -20.39
N GLY A 235 17.30 43.82 -20.34
CA GLY A 235 17.23 42.74 -21.32
C GLY A 235 18.30 41.66 -21.19
N LYS A 236 19.27 41.82 -20.28
CA LYS A 236 20.36 40.88 -20.02
C LYS A 236 20.07 40.03 -18.80
N TRP A 237 20.53 38.78 -18.81
CA TRP A 237 20.43 37.90 -17.66
C TRP A 237 21.68 38.02 -16.80
N ILE A 238 21.48 38.31 -15.51
CA ILE A 238 22.54 38.45 -14.53
C ILE A 238 22.42 37.29 -13.53
N PHE A 239 23.48 36.49 -13.45
CA PHE A 239 23.67 35.52 -12.38
C PHE A 239 24.24 36.24 -11.15
N ILE A 240 23.63 36.03 -9.99
CA ILE A 240 24.01 36.72 -8.76
C ILE A 240 24.33 35.66 -7.71
N LYS A 241 25.62 35.49 -7.39
CA LYS A 241 26.05 34.69 -6.24
C LYS A 241 25.95 35.52 -4.97
N GLN A 242 25.19 35.02 -4.00
CA GLN A 242 25.13 35.64 -2.68
C GLN A 242 26.25 35.05 -1.82
N LYS A 243 27.23 35.89 -1.43
CA LYS A 243 28.18 35.52 -0.39
C LYS A 243 27.62 35.96 0.96
N GLN A 244 27.25 34.99 1.80
CA GLN A 244 26.91 35.26 3.18
C GLN A 244 28.21 35.45 3.98
N ILE A 245 28.40 36.63 4.56
CA ILE A 245 29.61 36.97 5.32
C ILE A 245 29.35 36.79 6.82
N ASP A 246 28.14 37.11 7.30
CA ASP A 246 27.71 36.90 8.69
C ASP A 246 26.25 36.46 8.77
N GLN A 247 25.81 36.08 9.99
CA GLN A 247 24.45 35.57 10.26
C GLN A 247 23.33 36.52 9.76
N ASN A 248 23.59 37.83 9.66
CA ASN A 248 22.60 38.86 9.31
C ASN A 248 22.99 39.81 8.15
N THR A 249 24.10 39.58 7.44
CA THR A 249 24.60 40.55 6.45
C THR A 249 25.07 39.87 5.15
N PHE A 250 24.35 40.15 4.06
CA PHE A 250 24.73 39.80 2.68
C PHE A 250 25.31 41.06 2.02
N THR A 251 26.63 41.21 1.94
CA THR A 251 27.22 42.50 1.51
C THR A 251 28.01 42.46 0.21
N ARG A 252 28.43 41.30 -0.32
CA ARG A 252 29.11 41.25 -1.62
C ARG A 252 28.51 40.17 -2.51
N ALA A 253 27.55 40.59 -3.33
CA ALA A 253 27.08 39.77 -4.42
C ALA A 253 28.15 39.76 -5.52
N THR A 254 28.52 38.57 -6.00
CA THR A 254 29.28 38.47 -7.24
C THR A 254 28.28 38.34 -8.37
N GLU A 255 28.27 39.32 -9.27
CA GLU A 255 27.39 39.35 -10.41
C GLU A 255 28.15 38.93 -11.67
N VAL A 256 27.52 38.09 -12.49
CA VAL A 256 28.05 37.61 -13.77
C VAL A 256 26.96 37.81 -14.82
N GLU A 257 27.26 38.57 -15.86
CA GLU A 257 26.37 38.69 -17.03
C GLU A 257 26.47 37.41 -17.87
N LEU A 258 25.31 36.78 -18.10
CA LEU A 258 25.17 35.60 -18.94
C LEU A 258 24.93 36.03 -20.38
N THR A 259 25.82 35.59 -21.26
CA THR A 259 25.88 35.98 -22.67
C THR A 259 25.02 35.09 -23.56
N GLY A 260 24.67 33.88 -23.09
CA GLY A 260 24.05 32.84 -23.92
C GLY A 260 25.07 32.05 -24.75
N ASN A 261 26.36 32.40 -24.69
CA ASN A 261 27.44 31.54 -25.15
C ASN A 261 27.84 30.62 -23.98
N LEU A 262 27.58 29.32 -24.14
CA LEU A 262 27.72 28.35 -23.06
C LEU A 262 29.16 28.23 -22.55
N ASP A 263 30.15 28.22 -23.43
CA ASP A 263 31.56 28.07 -23.05
C ASP A 263 32.11 29.33 -22.36
N GLU A 264 31.71 30.52 -22.84
CA GLU A 264 32.07 31.79 -22.21
C GLU A 264 31.45 31.89 -20.81
N ASP A 265 30.16 31.58 -20.67
CA ASP A 265 29.45 31.66 -19.40
C ASP A 265 29.98 30.62 -18.40
N LEU A 266 30.29 29.39 -18.85
CA LEU A 266 30.96 28.39 -18.01
C LEU A 266 32.31 28.88 -17.48
N THR A 267 33.13 29.50 -18.34
CA THR A 267 34.44 30.05 -17.95
C THR A 267 34.29 31.16 -16.91
N LYS A 268 33.26 32.00 -17.01
CA LYS A 268 32.97 33.05 -16.02
C LYS A 268 32.45 32.50 -14.68
N LEU A 269 31.71 31.40 -14.72
CA LEU A 269 31.09 30.81 -13.54
C LEU A 269 32.02 29.83 -12.80
N GLU A 270 32.97 29.19 -13.49
CA GLU A 270 33.90 28.20 -12.93
C GLU A 270 34.66 28.69 -11.67
N PRO A 271 35.22 29.92 -11.63
CA PRO A 271 35.89 30.44 -10.43
C PRO A 271 34.98 30.56 -9.21
N LEU A 272 33.66 30.59 -9.42
CA LEU A 272 32.69 30.73 -8.35
C LEU A 272 32.44 29.40 -7.62
N LYS A 273 32.81 28.24 -8.18
CA LYS A 273 32.58 26.90 -7.58
C LYS A 273 31.14 26.75 -7.06
N ILE A 274 30.17 26.90 -7.96
CA ILE A 274 28.73 26.90 -7.67
C ILE A 274 28.04 25.75 -8.39
N GLN A 275 26.90 25.31 -7.84
CA GLN A 275 26.15 24.21 -8.44
C GLN A 275 25.56 24.54 -9.82
N TRP A 276 25.20 25.80 -10.10
CA TRP A 276 24.63 26.17 -11.40
C TRP A 276 25.56 25.86 -12.57
N GLU A 277 26.86 26.10 -12.38
CA GLU A 277 27.88 25.81 -13.37
C GLU A 277 27.96 24.30 -13.66
N LEU A 278 27.83 23.47 -12.63
CA LEU A 278 27.77 22.02 -12.76
C LEU A 278 26.53 21.58 -13.54
N ILE A 279 25.36 22.18 -13.29
CA ILE A 279 24.13 21.93 -14.05
C ILE A 279 24.37 22.18 -15.55
N LEU A 280 25.00 23.31 -15.90
CA LEU A 280 25.31 23.65 -17.29
C LEU A 280 26.26 22.62 -17.93
N ARG A 281 27.30 22.17 -17.21
CA ARG A 281 28.22 21.13 -17.69
C ARG A 281 27.54 19.78 -17.90
N ILE A 282 26.70 19.36 -16.96
CA ILE A 282 25.95 18.11 -17.04
C ILE A 282 25.06 18.14 -18.29
N LEU A 283 24.28 19.21 -18.45
CA LEU A 283 23.42 19.37 -19.64
C LEU A 283 24.24 19.42 -20.93
N ARG A 284 25.37 20.13 -20.96
CA ARG A 284 26.29 20.17 -22.11
C ARG A 284 26.78 18.78 -22.49
N SER A 285 27.23 17.99 -21.51
CA SER A 285 27.76 16.64 -21.73
C SER A 285 26.72 15.73 -22.37
N GLN A 286 25.46 15.80 -21.92
CA GLN A 286 24.37 14.97 -22.42
C GLN A 286 23.81 15.48 -23.76
N ALA A 287 23.77 16.79 -23.97
CA ALA A 287 23.32 17.41 -25.22
C ALA A 287 24.31 17.19 -26.38
N SER A 288 25.61 17.17 -26.06
CA SER A 288 26.71 17.04 -27.05
C SER A 288 27.21 15.61 -27.21
N HIS A 289 26.62 14.64 -26.51
CA HIS A 289 27.02 13.24 -26.54
C HIS A 289 26.92 12.66 -27.96
N ILE A 290 27.81 11.71 -28.31
CA ILE A 290 27.80 11.08 -29.65
C ILE A 290 26.47 10.37 -29.96
N GLU A 291 25.87 9.75 -28.95
CA GLU A 291 24.52 9.17 -28.96
C GLU A 291 23.44 10.11 -28.38
N ARG A 292 23.55 11.42 -28.63
CA ARG A 292 22.62 12.43 -28.07
C ARG A 292 21.15 11.99 -28.16
N LYS A 293 20.52 11.83 -26.99
CA LYS A 293 19.08 11.53 -26.88
C LYS A 293 18.38 12.34 -25.78
N LEU A 294 19.11 13.22 -25.08
CA LEU A 294 18.53 14.06 -24.04
C LEU A 294 17.45 14.96 -24.64
N SER A 295 16.22 14.75 -24.19
CA SER A 295 15.03 15.44 -24.70
C SER A 295 14.22 16.11 -23.60
N HIS A 296 14.42 15.73 -22.34
CA HIS A 296 13.65 16.24 -21.21
C HIS A 296 14.56 16.54 -20.01
N ALA A 297 14.30 17.66 -19.34
CA ALA A 297 14.94 17.99 -18.07
C ALA A 297 13.92 18.61 -17.13
N VAL A 298 13.85 18.12 -15.89
CA VAL A 298 13.00 18.74 -14.86
C VAL A 298 13.85 19.39 -13.77
N LEU A 299 13.46 20.59 -13.35
CA LEU A 299 14.08 21.30 -12.25
C LEU A 299 13.22 21.18 -10.99
N LEU A 300 13.84 20.74 -9.90
CA LEU A 300 13.28 20.67 -8.56
C LEU A 300 13.79 21.88 -7.77
N GLY A 301 12.90 22.56 -7.07
CA GLY A 301 13.27 23.64 -6.17
C GLY A 301 12.62 23.47 -4.82
N THR A 302 13.26 24.02 -3.79
CA THR A 302 12.81 23.85 -2.41
C THR A 302 11.94 25.02 -1.95
N GLN A 303 11.10 24.78 -0.95
CA GLN A 303 10.54 25.86 -0.13
C GLN A 303 11.61 26.49 0.76
N ASP A 304 11.22 27.55 1.44
CA ASP A 304 12.03 28.19 2.47
C ASP A 304 12.39 27.22 3.60
N CYS A 305 13.61 27.36 4.12
CA CYS A 305 14.12 26.51 5.19
C CYS A 305 14.22 27.31 6.50
N SER A 306 13.39 26.98 7.48
CA SER A 306 13.61 27.43 8.85
C SER A 306 14.87 26.79 9.42
N ILE A 307 15.84 27.61 9.82
CA ILE A 307 17.03 27.19 10.55
C ILE A 307 16.75 27.41 12.03
N LYS A 308 16.80 26.33 12.81
CA LYS A 308 16.49 26.33 14.24
C LYS A 308 17.77 26.26 15.07
N ASN A 309 17.78 26.93 16.22
CA ASN A 309 18.83 26.79 17.22
C ASN A 309 18.73 25.44 17.97
N ARG A 310 19.64 25.20 18.93
CA ARG A 310 19.65 23.96 19.72
C ARG A 310 18.38 23.77 20.55
N GLU A 311 17.72 24.86 20.91
CA GLU A 311 16.48 24.92 21.68
C GLU A 311 15.23 24.72 20.80
N GLY A 312 15.39 24.58 19.47
CA GLY A 312 14.31 24.34 18.52
C GLY A 312 13.55 25.59 18.07
N LEU A 313 13.99 26.79 18.48
CA LEU A 313 13.44 28.07 18.05
C LEU A 313 13.99 28.45 16.68
N VAL A 314 13.14 29.03 15.82
CA VAL A 314 13.55 29.49 14.49
C VAL A 314 14.46 30.71 14.64
N GLU A 315 15.74 30.52 14.31
CA GLU A 315 16.75 31.57 14.36
C GLU A 315 16.72 32.42 13.09
N ARG A 316 16.51 31.78 11.93
CA ARG A 316 16.42 32.45 10.63
C ARG A 316 15.70 31.61 9.58
N ILE A 317 15.30 32.25 8.49
CA ILE A 317 14.71 31.60 7.31
C ILE A 317 15.68 31.75 6.14
N ALA A 318 16.17 30.63 5.62
CA ALA A 318 16.92 30.62 4.37
C ALA A 318 15.93 30.52 3.20
N PRO A 319 16.00 31.42 2.20
CA PRO A 319 15.06 31.41 1.08
C PRO A 319 15.21 30.13 0.25
N GLY A 320 14.08 29.57 -0.16
CA GLY A 320 14.00 28.39 -1.02
C GLY A 320 14.35 28.71 -2.47
N THR A 321 14.62 27.66 -3.25
CA THR A 321 14.98 27.79 -4.67
C THR A 321 13.79 27.71 -5.61
N TYR A 322 12.61 27.29 -5.13
CA TYR A 322 11.41 27.14 -5.95
C TYR A 322 11.00 28.43 -6.70
N PRO A 323 11.00 29.63 -6.07
CA PRO A 323 10.67 30.87 -6.77
C PRO A 323 11.64 31.20 -7.93
N GLN A 324 12.87 30.67 -7.88
CA GLN A 324 13.90 30.92 -8.88
C GLN A 324 13.81 29.99 -10.09
N ILE A 325 13.01 28.92 -10.05
CA ILE A 325 12.93 27.94 -11.14
C ILE A 325 12.55 28.61 -12.45
N LYS A 326 11.56 29.50 -12.46
CA LYS A 326 11.13 30.19 -13.68
C LYS A 326 12.29 30.93 -14.35
N ASN A 327 13.09 31.64 -13.58
CA ASN A 327 14.23 32.38 -14.11
C ASN A 327 15.34 31.42 -14.56
N ALA A 328 15.60 30.34 -13.80
CA ALA A 328 16.55 29.30 -14.20
C ALA A 328 16.16 28.65 -15.55
N LEU A 329 14.88 28.35 -15.76
CA LEU A 329 14.35 27.83 -17.03
C LEU A 329 14.56 28.81 -18.19
N ASN A 330 14.32 30.10 -17.97
CA ASN A 330 14.55 31.14 -18.98
C ASN A 330 16.05 31.28 -19.32
N VAL A 331 16.92 31.17 -18.32
CA VAL A 331 18.37 31.20 -18.53
C VAL A 331 18.84 29.98 -19.31
N LEU A 332 18.32 28.78 -19.02
CA LEU A 332 18.64 27.58 -19.79
C LEU A 332 18.22 27.70 -21.26
N ALA A 333 17.15 28.43 -21.55
CA ALA A 333 16.69 28.68 -22.91
C ALA A 333 17.58 29.64 -23.72
N LEU A 334 18.57 30.31 -23.10
CA LEU A 334 19.52 31.17 -23.80
C LEU A 334 20.50 30.37 -24.67
N TYR A 335 20.82 29.14 -24.27
CA TYR A 335 21.90 28.36 -24.86
C TYR A 335 21.40 27.52 -26.06
N PRO A 336 21.90 27.76 -27.28
CA PRO A 336 21.48 27.03 -28.48
C PRO A 336 21.67 25.50 -28.38
N GLU A 337 22.69 25.06 -27.65
CA GLU A 337 23.03 23.65 -27.40
C GLU A 337 21.87 22.90 -26.74
N PHE A 338 21.05 23.61 -25.98
CA PHE A 338 19.95 23.02 -25.22
C PHE A 338 18.61 23.08 -25.95
N ARG A 339 18.57 23.53 -27.21
CA ARG A 339 17.33 23.73 -27.98
C ARG A 339 16.48 22.46 -28.15
N ALA A 340 17.11 21.29 -28.15
CA ALA A 340 16.42 19.99 -28.24
C ALA A 340 15.81 19.51 -26.90
N ILE A 341 16.13 20.19 -25.80
CA ILE A 341 15.74 19.80 -24.45
C ILE A 341 14.47 20.55 -24.04
N LYS A 342 13.43 19.80 -23.68
CA LYS A 342 12.24 20.34 -23.03
C LYS A 342 12.49 20.49 -21.53
N PHE A 343 12.70 21.73 -21.09
CA PHE A 343 12.83 22.05 -19.68
C PHE A 343 11.46 22.22 -19.02
N GLU A 344 11.27 21.61 -17.85
CA GLU A 344 10.05 21.71 -17.05
C GLU A 344 10.33 21.98 -15.57
N SER A 345 9.39 22.66 -14.90
CA SER A 345 9.40 22.79 -13.44
C SER A 345 8.68 21.61 -12.82
N TYR A 346 9.21 21.05 -11.74
CA TYR A 346 8.38 20.26 -10.84
C TYR A 346 7.31 21.19 -10.22
N PRO A 347 6.03 20.77 -10.09
CA PRO A 347 4.92 21.69 -9.86
C PRO A 347 4.72 22.14 -8.40
N VAL A 348 5.49 21.60 -7.46
CA VAL A 348 5.34 21.87 -6.02
C VAL A 348 6.72 22.09 -5.39
N PRO A 349 6.91 23.10 -4.51
CA PRO A 349 8.17 23.25 -3.79
C PRO A 349 8.43 22.05 -2.87
N ILE A 350 9.68 21.57 -2.84
CA ILE A 350 10.07 20.45 -2.00
C ILE A 350 10.51 20.94 -0.61
N PRO A 351 9.97 20.40 0.49
CA PRO A 351 10.52 20.65 1.81
C PRO A 351 11.99 20.20 1.92
N PRO A 352 12.93 21.09 2.26
CA PRO A 352 14.37 20.82 2.11
C PRO A 352 14.90 19.70 3.01
N ASN A 353 14.17 19.35 4.07
CA ASN A 353 14.54 18.31 5.03
C ASN A 353 13.62 17.08 4.97
N ASP A 354 12.80 16.94 3.93
CA ASP A 354 11.84 15.85 3.79
C ASP A 354 12.28 14.86 2.70
N ILE A 355 12.79 13.71 3.15
CA ILE A 355 13.25 12.62 2.28
C ILE A 355 12.09 12.07 1.44
N GLU A 356 10.90 11.94 2.03
CA GLU A 356 9.73 11.38 1.37
C GLU A 356 9.25 12.30 0.24
N ALA A 357 9.32 13.62 0.43
CA ALA A 357 8.98 14.57 -0.61
C ALA A 357 9.90 14.47 -1.83
N TYR A 358 11.22 14.37 -1.65
CA TYR A 358 12.17 14.13 -2.74
C TYR A 358 11.91 12.79 -3.44
N TYR A 359 11.79 11.71 -2.66
CA TYR A 359 11.48 10.38 -3.16
C TYR A 359 10.21 10.37 -4.04
N ASN A 360 9.13 10.98 -3.55
CA ASN A 360 7.87 11.06 -4.28
C ASN A 360 7.98 11.96 -5.53
N ALA A 361 8.78 13.02 -5.50
CA ALA A 361 9.03 13.87 -6.67
C ALA A 361 9.70 13.08 -7.79
N TYR A 362 10.72 12.27 -7.48
CA TYR A 362 11.38 11.40 -8.46
C TYR A 362 10.42 10.37 -9.06
N LEU A 363 9.64 9.67 -8.24
CA LEU A 363 8.69 8.67 -8.73
C LEU A 363 7.58 9.28 -9.59
N LYS A 364 7.05 10.44 -9.20
CA LYS A 364 6.03 11.15 -9.98
C LYS A 364 6.58 11.60 -11.33
N THR A 365 7.79 12.14 -11.35
CA THR A 365 8.47 12.52 -12.59
C THR A 365 8.70 11.32 -13.51
N ALA A 366 9.25 10.22 -12.97
CA ALA A 366 9.49 9.00 -13.74
C ALA A 366 8.20 8.46 -14.38
N ARG A 367 7.14 8.32 -13.58
CA ARG A 367 5.83 7.88 -14.06
C ARG A 367 5.28 8.81 -15.14
N LYS A 368 5.34 10.12 -14.94
CA LYS A 368 4.91 11.10 -15.93
C LYS A 368 5.65 10.88 -17.25
N TRP A 369 6.97 10.75 -17.22
CA TRP A 369 7.78 10.54 -18.42
C TRP A 369 7.53 9.20 -19.11
N GLN A 370 7.33 8.11 -18.35
CA GLN A 370 6.92 6.83 -18.92
C GLN A 370 5.55 6.90 -19.60
N HIS A 371 4.55 7.48 -18.94
CA HIS A 371 3.18 7.47 -19.44
C HIS A 371 2.99 8.45 -20.61
N GLN A 372 3.48 9.68 -20.46
CA GLN A 372 3.26 10.78 -21.39
C GLN A 372 4.26 10.78 -22.55
N TYR A 373 5.54 10.47 -22.28
CA TYR A 373 6.61 10.58 -23.27
C TYR A 373 7.22 9.24 -23.68
N LYS A 374 6.72 8.12 -23.12
CA LYS A 374 7.16 6.75 -23.43
C LYS A 374 8.67 6.52 -23.21
N LEU A 375 9.26 7.24 -22.26
CA LEU A 375 10.67 7.08 -21.90
C LEU A 375 10.87 5.87 -20.98
N ALA A 376 11.93 5.09 -21.21
CA ALA A 376 12.32 4.00 -20.33
C ALA A 376 12.98 4.54 -19.06
N GLU A 377 12.69 3.95 -17.89
CA GLU A 377 13.25 4.38 -16.59
C GLU A 377 14.79 4.35 -16.57
N GLU A 378 15.38 3.36 -17.24
CA GLU A 378 16.84 3.18 -17.34
C GLU A 378 17.54 4.29 -18.12
N ASP A 379 16.79 5.07 -18.90
CA ASP A 379 17.27 6.23 -19.64
C ASP A 379 16.99 7.55 -18.93
N MET A 380 16.59 7.50 -17.65
CA MET A 380 16.38 8.66 -16.80
C MET A 380 17.47 8.75 -15.74
N LEU A 381 18.06 9.94 -15.62
CA LEU A 381 19.14 10.24 -14.69
C LEU A 381 18.66 11.21 -13.60
N ILE A 382 19.13 11.03 -12.37
CA ILE A 382 18.92 11.96 -11.25
C ILE A 382 20.27 12.59 -10.88
N ASP A 383 20.38 13.91 -10.99
CA ASP A 383 21.51 14.64 -10.41
C ASP A 383 21.35 14.80 -8.90
N ILE A 384 22.31 14.24 -8.16
CA ILE A 384 22.39 14.35 -6.70
C ILE A 384 23.52 15.27 -6.24
N THR A 385 24.19 15.96 -7.18
CA THR A 385 25.27 16.91 -6.88
C THR A 385 24.74 18.14 -6.13
N GLY A 386 23.52 18.57 -6.45
CA GLY A 386 22.84 19.67 -5.79
C GLY A 386 22.00 19.33 -4.58
N GLY A 387 21.62 20.37 -3.83
CA GLY A 387 20.72 20.28 -2.70
C GLY A 387 21.39 19.81 -1.41
N LYS A 388 20.58 19.51 -0.39
CA LYS A 388 21.04 18.92 0.87
C LYS A 388 21.22 17.41 0.71
N SER A 389 21.95 16.77 1.63
CA SER A 389 22.10 15.30 1.67
C SER A 389 20.78 14.52 1.61
N VAL A 390 19.68 15.13 2.09
CA VAL A 390 18.31 14.63 2.00
C VAL A 390 17.87 14.36 0.54
N ASN A 391 18.30 15.20 -0.41
CA ASN A 391 18.09 15.02 -1.86
C ASN A 391 18.72 13.70 -2.33
N SER A 392 19.98 13.48 -2.00
CA SER A 392 20.74 12.27 -2.36
C SER A 392 20.13 11.00 -1.75
N VAL A 393 19.65 11.06 -0.50
CA VAL A 393 18.96 9.92 0.14
C VAL A 393 17.63 9.63 -0.55
N GLY A 394 16.83 10.67 -0.84
CA GLY A 394 15.57 10.53 -1.57
C GLY A 394 15.76 9.93 -2.96
N ALA A 395 16.82 10.33 -3.66
CA ALA A 395 17.19 9.81 -4.97
C ALA A 395 17.62 8.33 -4.89
N ALA A 396 18.48 7.99 -3.92
CA ALA A 396 18.88 6.61 -3.69
C ALA A 396 17.65 5.72 -3.43
N LEU A 397 16.73 6.14 -2.56
CA LEU A 397 15.48 5.42 -2.30
C LEU A 397 14.59 5.32 -3.55
N ALA A 398 14.53 6.36 -4.39
CA ALA A 398 13.75 6.30 -5.63
C ALA A 398 14.32 5.26 -6.59
N THR A 399 15.64 5.21 -6.74
CA THR A 399 16.33 4.17 -7.52
C THR A 399 16.27 2.78 -6.89
N LEU A 400 15.85 2.65 -5.62
CA LEU A 400 15.44 1.37 -5.04
C LEU A 400 14.07 0.91 -5.53
N HIS A 401 13.22 1.76 -6.10
CA HIS A 401 11.86 1.37 -6.51
C HIS A 401 11.60 1.51 -8.01
N ASN A 402 12.59 1.97 -8.77
CA ASN A 402 12.55 2.06 -10.22
C ASN A 402 13.92 1.69 -10.82
N LYS A 403 14.06 1.78 -12.14
CA LYS A 403 15.32 1.53 -12.87
C LYS A 403 16.11 2.80 -13.18
N MET A 404 15.74 3.95 -12.62
CA MET A 404 16.49 5.20 -12.81
C MET A 404 17.90 5.07 -12.24
N GLN A 405 18.78 5.95 -12.69
CA GLN A 405 20.14 6.05 -12.21
C GLN A 405 20.38 7.40 -11.55
N PHE A 406 21.40 7.52 -10.72
CA PHE A 406 21.81 8.81 -10.17
C PHE A 406 23.30 9.03 -10.35
N HIS A 407 23.72 10.28 -10.48
CA HIS A 407 25.13 10.63 -10.59
C HIS A 407 25.50 11.80 -9.67
N TYR A 408 26.78 11.87 -9.37
CA TYR A 408 27.40 12.90 -8.58
C TYR A 408 28.63 13.42 -9.32
N VAL A 409 28.72 14.74 -9.50
CA VAL A 409 29.90 15.38 -10.07
C VAL A 409 30.80 15.84 -8.92
N ASP A 410 32.06 15.38 -8.90
CA ASP A 410 33.00 15.78 -7.86
C ASP A 410 33.38 17.25 -8.01
N THR A 411 33.14 18.04 -6.96
CA THR A 411 33.47 19.47 -6.93
C THR A 411 34.97 19.76 -6.80
N ASN A 412 35.79 18.77 -6.40
CA ASN A 412 37.24 18.89 -6.29
C ASN A 412 37.97 18.49 -7.57
N ASN A 413 37.39 17.57 -8.35
CA ASN A 413 37.88 17.20 -9.68
C ASN A 413 36.72 17.28 -10.68
N LEU A 414 36.51 18.47 -11.24
CA LEU A 414 35.37 18.77 -12.14
C LEU A 414 35.32 17.91 -13.41
N ASN A 415 36.39 17.16 -13.71
CA ASN A 415 36.45 16.21 -14.82
C ASN A 415 35.98 14.80 -14.43
N ASP A 416 35.82 14.50 -13.14
CA ASP A 416 35.31 13.22 -12.66
C ASP A 416 33.79 13.30 -12.43
N VAL A 417 33.04 12.83 -13.43
CA VAL A 417 31.62 12.53 -13.27
C VAL A 417 31.50 11.10 -12.73
N LEU A 418 30.97 10.97 -11.50
CA LEU A 418 30.73 9.68 -10.87
C LEU A 418 29.27 9.28 -11.11
N VAL A 419 29.04 8.42 -12.09
CA VAL A 419 27.71 7.86 -12.37
C VAL A 419 27.52 6.58 -11.57
N TYR A 420 26.43 6.50 -10.83
CA TYR A 420 26.09 5.35 -10.00
C TYR A 420 24.80 4.69 -10.46
N ARG A 421 24.85 3.37 -10.59
CA ARG A 421 23.66 2.55 -10.77
C ARG A 421 23.46 1.70 -9.52
N MET A 422 22.26 1.80 -8.97
CA MET A 422 21.79 0.81 -8.00
C MET A 422 21.45 -0.47 -8.77
N GLU A 423 22.37 -1.42 -8.77
CA GLU A 423 22.08 -2.75 -9.27
C GLU A 423 21.59 -3.60 -8.12
N PHE A 424 20.62 -4.47 -8.37
CA PHE A 424 20.49 -5.63 -7.48
C PHE A 424 21.81 -6.37 -7.53
N LYS A 425 22.42 -6.63 -6.37
CA LYS A 425 23.55 -7.55 -6.31
C LYS A 425 23.07 -8.82 -6.99
N GLN A 426 23.63 -9.12 -8.17
CA GLN A 426 23.28 -10.34 -8.89
C GLN A 426 23.35 -11.47 -7.88
N GLN A 427 22.23 -12.19 -7.72
CA GLN A 427 22.25 -13.48 -7.06
C GLN A 427 23.42 -14.20 -7.70
N LYS A 428 24.46 -14.53 -6.92
CA LYS A 428 25.46 -15.45 -7.42
C LYS A 428 24.69 -16.73 -7.71
N HIS A 429 24.33 -16.95 -8.97
CA HIS A 429 24.12 -18.29 -9.48
C HIS A 429 25.50 -18.94 -9.39
N PHE A 430 25.78 -19.52 -8.22
CA PHE A 430 26.74 -20.59 -8.15
C PHE A 430 26.08 -21.77 -8.85
N HIS A 431 26.18 -21.78 -10.18
CA HIS A 431 26.28 -23.02 -10.89
C HIS A 431 27.74 -23.43 -10.78
N GLU A 432 27.99 -24.31 -9.83
CA GLU A 432 29.03 -25.34 -9.85
C GLU A 432 28.65 -26.41 -8.82
#